data_AF-A0A7C3EEY1-F1
#
_entry.id   AF-A0A7C3EEY1-F1
#
_cell.length_a   1.000
_cell.length_b   1.000
_cell.length_c   1.000
_cell.angle_alpha   90.00
_cell.angle_beta   90.00
_cell.angle_gamma   90.00
#
_symmetry.space_group_name_H-M   'P 1'
#
loop_
_entity.id
_entity.type
_entity.pdbx_description
1 polymer ?
#
loop_
_entity_poly.entity_id
_entity_poly.type
_entity_poly.pdbx_seq_one_letter_code
_entity_poly.pdbx_strand_id
1 'polypeptide(L)'
;MDVKLRGFKALDFNEAQRIADMVNFDVLQYAKKLRACGPGCDYFSKDKNFFITMLLKHIGSLQQNTRSIQRLPAEVIEWYQRARKIECEQQEAEKHFMRIRLNK
;
A
#
# COMPACT_ATOMS: atom_id res chain seq x y z
N MET A 1 1.23 -27.71 2.95
CA MET A 1 1.07 -26.55 3.85
C MET A 1 0.67 -25.35 2.99
N ASP A 2 -0.61 -24.99 3.00
CA ASP A 2 -1.14 -23.82 2.30
C ASP A 2 -0.70 -22.53 3.01
N VAL A 3 0.41 -21.97 2.57
CA VAL A 3 0.74 -20.59 2.95
C VAL A 3 -0.10 -19.68 2.09
N LYS A 4 -1.31 -19.39 2.57
CA LYS A 4 -2.12 -18.29 2.03
C LYS A 4 -1.26 -17.03 2.14
N LEU A 5 -0.83 -16.50 0.99
CA LEU A 5 -0.25 -15.16 0.86
C LEU A 5 -1.32 -14.16 1.29
N ARG A 6 -1.41 -13.99 2.61
CA ARG A 6 -2.27 -13.02 3.25
C ARG A 6 -1.58 -11.70 2.99
N GLY A 7 -2.01 -10.95 1.97
CA GLY A 7 -1.50 -9.63 1.59
C GLY A 7 -1.49 -8.63 2.76
N PHE A 8 -1.97 -7.39 2.63
CA PHE A 8 -2.01 -6.46 3.77
C PHE A 8 -3.04 -6.83 4.87
N LYS A 9 -3.37 -8.10 5.08
CA LYS A 9 -4.29 -8.61 6.11
C LYS A 9 -3.94 -8.14 7.52
N ALA A 10 -2.66 -7.98 7.83
CA ALA A 10 -2.19 -7.50 9.14
C ALA A 10 -2.39 -5.99 9.37
N LEU A 11 -2.64 -5.21 8.31
CA LEU A 11 -2.97 -3.78 8.42
C LEU A 11 -4.47 -3.61 8.52
N ASP A 12 -4.98 -2.75 9.40
CA ASP A 12 -6.40 -2.44 9.43
C ASP A 12 -6.75 -1.50 8.25
N PHE A 13 -7.84 -1.80 7.53
CA PHE A 13 -8.29 -0.98 6.41
C PHE A 13 -8.85 0.36 6.88
N ASN A 14 -9.56 0.40 8.01
CA ASN A 14 -10.07 1.63 8.60
C ASN A 14 -8.91 2.52 9.06
N GLU A 15 -7.85 1.92 9.60
CA GLU A 15 -6.62 2.65 9.92
C GLU A 15 -5.98 3.24 8.67
N ALA A 16 -5.84 2.45 7.59
CA ALA A 16 -5.32 2.95 6.33
C ALA A 16 -6.17 4.10 5.74
N GLN A 17 -7.49 4.07 5.95
CA GLN A 17 -8.41 5.11 5.49
C GLN A 17 -8.23 6.42 6.26
N ARG A 18 -8.06 6.36 7.60
CA ARG A 18 -7.70 7.54 8.40
C ARG A 18 -6.35 8.14 7.97
N ILE A 19 -5.36 7.30 7.71
CA ILE A 19 -4.04 7.75 7.24
C ILE A 19 -4.15 8.41 5.87
N ALA A 20 -4.98 7.89 4.97
CA ALA A 20 -5.25 8.49 3.67
C ALA A 20 -5.84 9.91 3.81
N ASP A 21 -6.79 10.11 4.72
CA ASP A 21 -7.38 11.43 4.98
C ASP A 21 -6.31 12.41 5.49
N MET A 22 -5.41 11.98 6.39
CA MET A 22 -4.33 12.82 6.93
C MET A 22 -3.34 13.32 5.87
N VAL A 23 -3.18 12.60 4.76
CA VAL A 23 -2.29 12.96 3.66
C VAL A 23 -3.03 13.45 2.42
N ASN A 24 -4.34 13.70 2.52
CA ASN A 24 -5.21 14.09 1.42
C ASN A 24 -5.12 13.13 0.21
N PHE A 25 -5.08 11.82 0.48
CA PHE A 25 -4.99 10.78 -0.54
C PHE A 25 -6.38 10.32 -1.00
N ASP A 26 -6.69 10.55 -2.28
CA ASP A 26 -7.86 10.00 -2.95
C ASP A 26 -7.43 8.87 -3.91
N VAL A 27 -7.79 7.64 -3.54
CA VAL A 27 -7.46 6.42 -4.31
C VAL A 27 -8.06 6.43 -5.72
N LEU A 28 -9.25 7.02 -5.91
CA LEU A 28 -9.91 7.07 -7.21
C LEU A 28 -9.22 8.08 -8.12
N GLN A 29 -8.81 9.22 -7.59
CA GLN A 29 -7.99 10.18 -8.33
C GLN A 29 -6.64 9.57 -8.72
N TYR A 30 -6.00 8.84 -7.82
CA TYR A 30 -4.72 8.18 -8.10
C TYR A 30 -4.86 7.07 -9.16
N ALA A 31 -5.90 6.23 -9.04
CA ALA A 31 -6.18 5.17 -10.02
C ALA A 31 -6.47 5.73 -11.43
N LYS A 32 -7.22 6.84 -11.51
CA LYS A 32 -7.47 7.56 -12.77
C LYS A 32 -6.18 8.12 -13.38
N LYS A 33 -5.31 8.74 -12.57
CA LYS A 33 -4.02 9.28 -13.03
C LYS A 33 -3.09 8.20 -13.59
N LEU A 34 -3.12 7.00 -13.02
CA LEU A 34 -2.33 5.86 -13.51
C LEU A 34 -2.87 5.24 -14.81
N ARG A 35 -3.94 5.81 -15.42
CA ARG A 35 -4.66 5.22 -16.56
C ARG A 35 -5.07 3.76 -16.33
N ALA A 36 -5.16 3.33 -15.07
CA ALA A 36 -5.49 1.96 -14.69
C ALA A 36 -7.00 1.68 -14.77
N CYS A 37 -7.78 2.60 -15.37
CA CYS A 37 -9.19 2.72 -15.08
C CYS A 37 -10.01 3.47 -16.15
N GLY A 38 -11.15 2.87 -16.58
CA GLY A 38 -12.25 3.50 -17.33
C GLY A 38 -13.51 3.72 -16.46
N PRO A 39 -14.73 3.81 -17.01
CA PRO A 39 -15.96 3.83 -16.20
C PRO A 39 -16.11 2.52 -15.41
N GLY A 40 -16.34 2.58 -14.07
CA GLY A 40 -16.63 1.40 -13.23
C GLY A 40 -15.51 0.91 -12.29
N CYS A 41 -14.46 1.69 -12.06
CA CYS A 41 -13.31 1.28 -11.23
C CYS A 41 -13.51 1.43 -9.72
N ASP A 42 -14.74 1.55 -9.25
CA ASP A 42 -15.06 1.78 -7.83
C ASP A 42 -14.65 0.58 -6.95
N TYR A 43 -14.31 -0.55 -7.58
CA TYR A 43 -13.72 -1.70 -6.89
C TYR A 43 -12.31 -1.41 -6.36
N PHE A 44 -11.53 -0.48 -6.94
CA PHE A 44 -10.19 -0.14 -6.44
C PHE A 44 -10.23 0.51 -5.06
N SER A 45 -11.31 1.24 -4.73
CA SER A 45 -11.52 1.73 -3.35
C SER A 45 -11.97 0.64 -2.38
N LYS A 46 -12.36 -0.54 -2.87
CA LYS A 46 -12.80 -1.69 -2.06
C LYS A 46 -11.72 -2.78 -1.95
N ASP A 47 -10.77 -2.81 -2.88
CA ASP A 47 -9.61 -3.69 -2.80
C ASP A 47 -8.58 -3.11 -1.82
N LYS A 48 -8.55 -3.70 -0.62
CA LYS A 48 -7.63 -3.35 0.45
C LYS A 48 -6.16 -3.40 0.03
N ASN A 49 -5.77 -4.38 -0.78
CA ASN A 49 -4.37 -4.51 -1.18
C ASN A 49 -3.99 -3.39 -2.14
N PHE A 50 -4.84 -3.16 -3.14
CA PHE A 50 -4.63 -2.08 -4.11
C PHE A 50 -4.58 -0.71 -3.41
N PHE A 51 -5.55 -0.44 -2.54
CA PHE A 51 -5.62 0.81 -1.77
C PHE A 51 -4.33 1.06 -0.97
N ILE A 52 -3.90 0.06 -0.18
CA ILE A 52 -2.72 0.19 0.67
C ILE A 52 -1.46 0.36 -0.18
N THR A 53 -1.29 -0.40 -1.27
CA THR A 53 -0.15 -0.23 -2.16
C THR A 53 -0.09 1.19 -2.75
N MET A 54 -1.23 1.75 -3.16
CA MET A 54 -1.27 3.11 -3.69
C MET A 54 -0.98 4.17 -2.62
N LEU A 55 -1.54 3.99 -1.41
CA LEU A 55 -1.28 4.87 -0.28
C LEU A 55 0.21 4.88 0.11
N LEU A 56 0.86 3.71 0.13
CA LEU A 56 2.30 3.60 0.37
C LEU A 56 3.11 4.37 -0.68
N LYS A 57 2.77 4.21 -1.97
CA LYS A 57 3.45 4.96 -3.04
C LYS A 57 3.27 6.47 -2.88
N HIS A 58 2.07 6.91 -2.51
CA HIS A 58 1.77 8.32 -2.28
C HIS A 58 2.58 8.89 -1.11
N ILE A 59 2.54 8.24 0.06
CA ILE A 59 3.30 8.66 1.25
C ILE A 59 4.81 8.67 0.95
N GLY A 60 5.33 7.68 0.22
CA GLY A 60 6.73 7.65 -0.22
C GLY A 60 7.09 8.84 -1.11
N SER A 61 6.22 9.22 -2.05
CA SER A 61 6.39 10.42 -2.88
C SER A 61 6.36 11.70 -2.05
N LEU A 62 5.44 11.80 -1.08
CA LEU A 62 5.41 12.90 -0.13
C LEU A 62 6.72 12.96 0.65
N GLN A 63 7.25 11.86 1.19
CA GLN A 63 8.54 11.85 1.92
C GLN A 63 9.72 12.34 1.07
N GLN A 64 9.75 12.01 -0.22
CA GLN A 64 10.78 12.48 -1.14
C GLN A 64 10.65 13.98 -1.43
N ASN A 65 9.43 14.47 -1.59
CA ASN A 65 9.13 15.88 -1.87
C ASN A 65 9.19 16.77 -0.62
N THR A 66 8.92 16.23 0.57
CA THR A 66 8.82 16.97 1.84
C THR A 66 10.17 17.31 2.47
N ARG A 67 11.29 16.94 1.84
CA ARG A 67 12.61 17.54 2.16
C ARG A 67 12.62 19.07 2.01
N SER A 68 11.61 19.68 1.38
CA SER A 68 11.57 21.13 1.15
C SER A 68 10.49 21.93 1.89
N ILE A 69 9.27 21.45 2.23
CA ILE A 69 8.20 22.37 2.71
C ILE A 69 7.24 21.86 3.82
N GLN A 70 6.98 20.56 4.02
CA GLN A 70 5.99 20.14 5.04
C GLN A 70 6.29 18.77 5.66
N ARG A 71 6.58 18.71 6.96
CA ARG A 71 6.86 17.44 7.64
C ARG A 71 5.58 16.62 7.76
N LEU A 72 5.62 15.34 7.37
CA LEU A 72 4.48 14.43 7.57
C LEU A 72 4.17 14.24 9.06
N PRO A 73 2.90 14.00 9.44
CA PRO A 73 2.53 13.67 10.81
C PRO A 73 3.26 12.42 11.32
N ALA A 74 3.60 12.39 12.60
CA ALA A 74 4.30 11.25 13.21
C ALA A 74 3.54 9.92 13.03
N GLU A 75 2.21 9.95 13.21
CA GLU A 75 1.32 8.80 13.01
C GLU A 75 1.42 8.23 11.59
N VAL A 76 1.48 9.09 10.57
CA VAL A 76 1.65 8.68 9.16
C VAL A 76 3.01 8.00 8.96
N ILE A 77 4.07 8.52 9.56
CA ILE A 77 5.42 7.96 9.45
C ILE A 77 5.48 6.58 10.12
N GLU A 78 4.94 6.46 11.33
CA GLU A 78 4.95 5.21 12.10
C GLU A 78 4.11 4.12 11.42
N TRP A 79 2.92 4.48 10.91
CA TRP A 79 2.11 3.59 10.11
C TRP A 79 2.82 3.16 8.82
N TYR A 80 3.42 4.10 8.10
CA TYR A 80 4.13 3.83 6.85
C TYR A 80 5.31 2.86 7.06
N GLN A 81 6.10 3.04 8.11
CA GLN A 81 7.21 2.14 8.44
C GLN A 81 6.72 0.71 8.73
N ARG A 82 5.67 0.56 9.55
CA ARG A 82 5.04 -0.74 9.83
C ARG A 82 4.51 -1.40 8.56
N ALA A 83 3.81 -0.64 7.72
CA ALA A 83 3.23 -1.16 6.49
C ALA A 83 4.30 -1.58 5.46
N ARG A 84 5.42 -0.85 5.35
CA ARG A 84 6.58 -1.23 4.53
C ARG A 84 7.27 -2.50 5.01
N LYS A 85 7.38 -2.70 6.33
CA LYS A 85 7.92 -3.94 6.89
C LYS A 85 7.07 -5.15 6.50
N ILE A 86 5.75 -5.03 6.63
CA ILE A 86 4.79 -6.07 6.24
C ILE A 86 4.86 -6.37 4.72
N GLU A 87 4.98 -5.33 3.89
CA GLU A 87 5.16 -5.49 2.44
C GLU A 87 6.45 -6.27 2.11
N CYS A 88 7.56 -5.96 2.81
CA CYS A 88 8.84 -6.63 2.61
C CYS A 88 8.77 -8.11 2.99
N GLU A 89 8.23 -8.43 4.16
CA GLU A 89 8.06 -9.82 4.63
C GLU A 89 7.23 -10.66 3.65
N GLN A 90 6.23 -10.04 3.00
CA GLN A 90 5.43 -10.70 1.97
C GLN A 90 6.21 -10.96 0.69
N GLN A 91 6.93 -9.96 0.18
CA GLN A 91 7.75 -10.14 -1.02
C GLN A 91 8.82 -11.22 -0.83
N GLU A 92 9.40 -11.32 0.38
CA GLU A 92 10.36 -12.37 0.72
C GLU A 92 9.69 -13.75 0.76
N ALA A 93 8.52 -13.87 1.39
CA ALA A 93 7.74 -15.09 1.38
C ALA A 93 7.39 -15.53 -0.04
N GLU A 94 6.89 -14.63 -0.89
CA GLU A 94 6.56 -14.91 -2.30
C GLU A 94 7.77 -15.38 -3.10
N LYS A 95 8.92 -14.71 -2.96
CA LYS A 95 10.17 -15.12 -3.61
C LYS A 95 10.61 -16.52 -3.17
N HIS A 96 10.48 -16.83 -1.88
CA HIS A 96 10.81 -18.14 -1.34
C HIS A 96 9.91 -19.23 -1.92
N PHE A 97 8.60 -18.99 -2.01
CA PHE A 97 7.66 -19.93 -2.66
C PHE A 97 7.94 -20.13 -4.14
N MET A 98 8.19 -19.04 -4.89
CA MET A 98 8.53 -19.12 -6.31
C MET A 98 9.79 -19.97 -6.54
N ARG A 99 10.82 -19.79 -5.69
CA ARG A 99 12.05 -20.60 -5.76
C ARG A 99 11.79 -22.09 -5.49
N ILE A 100 10.95 -22.44 -4.51
CA ILE A 100 10.58 -23.84 -4.24
C ILE A 100 9.78 -24.44 -5.39
N ARG A 101 8.89 -23.65 -6.02
CA ARG A 101 8.03 -24.10 -7.12
C ARG A 101 8.79 -24.31 -8.44
N LEU A 102 9.81 -23.50 -8.69
CA LEU A 102 10.64 -23.60 -9.90
C LEU A 102 11.73 -24.70 -9.82
N ASN A 103 12.06 -25.16 -8.61
CA ASN A 103 13.02 -26.24 -8.37
C ASN A 103 12.35 -27.62 -8.14
N LYS A 104 11.06 -27.75 -8.49
CA LYS A 104 10.31 -29.01 -8.54
C LYS A 104 9.88 -29.29 -9.97
#